data_AF-A0A3N5KIN2-F1
#
_entry.id   AF-A0A3N5KIN2-F1
#
_cell.length_a   1.000
_cell.length_b   1.000
_cell.length_c   1.000
_cell.angle_alpha   90.00
_cell.angle_beta   90.00
_cell.angle_gamma   90.00
#
_symmetry.space_group_name_H-M   'P 1'
#
loop_
_entity.id
_entity.type
_entity.pdbx_description
1 polymer ?
#
loop_
_entity_poly.entity_id
_entity_poly.type
_entity_poly.pdbx_seq_one_letter_code
_entity_poly.pdbx_strand_id
1 'polypeptide(L)'
;MFYDLKNMTANIDKTLMDTVDSQKEKIIQSLEMFKGKLMNAQMRKSDTTTSQLDKVTNNIFPNNILQERMLNITYFINKYDDMFIKKLFEEIDIHKFEHQVIEL
;
A
#
# COMPACT_ATOMS: atom_id res chain seq x y z
N MET A 1 -35.39 8.71 12.76
CA MET A 1 -35.53 7.35 12.17
C MET A 1 -35.75 6.27 13.23
N PHE A 2 -34.74 5.75 13.95
CA PHE A 2 -34.97 4.68 14.95
C PHE A 2 -35.83 5.12 16.15
N TYR A 3 -35.73 6.40 16.54
CA TYR A 3 -36.59 6.99 17.56
C TYR A 3 -38.08 6.96 17.14
N ASP A 4 -38.35 7.37 15.90
CA ASP A 4 -39.71 7.35 15.32
C ASP A 4 -40.23 5.92 15.15
N LEU A 5 -39.36 5.00 14.69
CA LEU A 5 -39.67 3.58 14.56
C LEU A 5 -40.03 2.95 15.92
N LYS A 6 -39.27 3.29 16.97
CA LYS A 6 -39.51 2.83 18.34
C LYS A 6 -40.83 3.38 18.89
N ASN A 7 -41.15 4.64 18.63
CA ASN A 7 -42.42 5.26 19.04
C ASN A 7 -43.62 4.67 18.31
N MET A 8 -43.51 4.38 17.01
CA MET A 8 -44.55 3.66 16.26
C MET A 8 -44.74 2.24 16.80
N THR A 9 -43.63 1.54 17.08
CA THR A 9 -43.66 0.18 17.62
C THR A 9 -44.27 0.14 19.02
N ALA A 10 -43.97 1.13 19.88
CA ALA A 10 -44.56 1.22 21.23
C ALA A 10 -46.10 1.39 21.23
N ASN A 11 -46.64 2.00 20.18
CA ASN A 11 -48.09 2.15 19.98
C ASN A 11 -48.76 0.89 19.40
N ILE A 12 -47.99 0.01 18.74
CA ILE A 12 -48.48 -1.22 18.10
C ILE A 12 -48.27 -2.43 19.03
N ASP A 13 -47.02 -2.66 19.45
CA ASP A 13 -46.61 -3.74 20.34
C ASP A 13 -45.33 -3.37 21.10
N LYS A 14 -45.46 -3.17 22.41
CA LYS A 14 -44.33 -2.81 23.29
C LYS A 14 -43.26 -3.90 23.39
N THR A 15 -43.60 -5.16 23.16
CA THR A 15 -42.63 -6.28 23.26
C THR A 15 -41.60 -6.24 22.14
N LEU A 16 -41.89 -5.56 21.03
CA LEU A 16 -40.99 -5.40 19.90
C LEU A 16 -40.02 -4.21 20.04
N MET A 17 -40.14 -3.38 21.08
CA MET A 17 -39.26 -2.22 21.30
C MET A 17 -37.79 -2.63 21.47
N ASP A 18 -37.54 -3.70 22.24
CA ASP A 18 -36.19 -4.24 22.45
C ASP A 18 -35.60 -4.79 21.14
N THR A 19 -36.47 -5.28 20.24
CA THR A 19 -36.06 -5.71 18.90
C THR A 19 -35.61 -4.52 18.06
N VAL A 20 -36.30 -3.38 18.11
CA VAL A 20 -35.90 -2.16 17.39
C VAL A 20 -34.56 -1.63 17.89
N ASP A 21 -34.33 -1.64 19.19
CA ASP A 21 -33.03 -1.25 19.77
C ASP A 21 -31.91 -2.20 19.35
N SER A 22 -32.14 -3.52 19.41
CA SER A 22 -31.17 -4.51 18.95
C SER A 22 -30.83 -4.35 17.46
N GLN A 23 -31.83 -4.07 16.61
CA GLN A 23 -31.60 -3.84 15.18
C GLN A 23 -30.83 -2.53 14.93
N LYS A 24 -31.13 -1.47 15.70
CA LYS A 24 -30.36 -0.23 15.67
C LYS A 24 -28.89 -0.49 15.99
N GLU A 25 -28.59 -1.22 17.05
CA GLU A 25 -27.21 -1.54 17.44
C GLU A 25 -26.48 -2.35 16.36
N LYS A 26 -27.14 -3.37 15.78
CA LYS A 26 -26.56 -4.14 14.66
C LYS A 26 -26.22 -3.27 13.45
N ILE A 27 -27.10 -2.33 13.11
CA ILE A 27 -26.87 -1.41 11.98
C ILE A 27 -25.69 -0.48 12.29
N ILE A 28 -25.59 0.04 13.52
CA ILE A 28 -24.44 0.87 13.95
C ILE A 28 -23.14 0.07 13.85
N GLN A 29 -23.10 -1.14 14.40
CA GLN A 29 -21.92 -2.02 14.32
C GLN A 29 -21.54 -2.32 12.87
N SER A 30 -22.51 -2.59 12.00
CA SER A 30 -22.26 -2.82 10.57
C SER A 30 -21.64 -1.59 9.89
N LEU A 31 -22.10 -0.38 10.23
CA LEU A 31 -21.53 0.86 9.71
C LEU A 31 -20.11 1.11 10.23
N GLU A 32 -19.84 0.81 11.50
CA GLU A 32 -18.50 0.92 12.08
C GLU A 32 -17.51 -0.06 11.42
N MET A 33 -17.92 -1.31 11.22
CA MET A 33 -17.11 -2.30 10.49
C MET A 33 -16.83 -1.85 9.06
N PHE A 34 -17.83 -1.27 8.37
CA PHE A 34 -17.65 -0.73 7.03
C PHE A 34 -16.67 0.44 7.01
N LYS A 35 -16.78 1.38 7.96
CA LYS A 35 -15.84 2.49 8.13
C LYS A 35 -14.41 1.99 8.33
N GLY A 36 -14.21 0.98 9.19
CA GLY A 36 -12.89 0.38 9.42
C GLY A 36 -12.31 -0.25 8.14
N LYS A 37 -13.12 -0.96 7.35
CA LYS A 37 -12.70 -1.53 6.06
C LYS A 37 -12.29 -0.43 5.06
N LEU A 38 -13.05 0.67 5.00
CA LEU A 38 -12.71 1.82 4.14
C LEU A 38 -11.39 2.47 4.54
N MET A 39 -11.18 2.73 5.84
CA MET A 39 -9.92 3.31 6.33
C MET A 39 -8.73 2.42 6.01
N ASN A 40 -8.84 1.12 6.26
CA ASN A 40 -7.79 0.15 5.94
C ASN A 40 -7.51 0.06 4.43
N ALA A 41 -8.55 0.16 3.58
CA ALA A 41 -8.37 0.17 2.13
C ALA A 41 -7.64 1.44 1.66
N GLN A 42 -7.97 2.59 2.25
CA GLN A 42 -7.28 3.86 1.96
C GLN A 42 -5.82 3.83 2.39
N MET A 43 -5.54 3.32 3.60
CA MET A 43 -4.16 3.13 4.09
C MET A 43 -3.37 2.22 3.16
N ARG A 44 -3.89 1.02 2.84
CA ARG A 44 -3.23 0.11 1.89
C ARG A 44 -2.96 0.73 0.53
N LYS A 45 -3.88 1.55 0.02
CA LYS A 45 -3.71 2.25 -1.27
C LYS A 45 -2.56 3.26 -1.20
N SER A 46 -2.48 4.01 -0.10
CA SER A 46 -1.37 4.94 0.17
C SER A 46 -0.06 4.17 0.34
N ASP A 47 -0.05 3.14 1.18
CA ASP A 47 1.14 2.32 1.49
C ASP A 47 1.68 1.60 0.27
N THR A 48 0.80 1.14 -0.64
CA THR A 48 1.24 0.48 -1.88
C THR A 48 2.02 1.46 -2.76
N THR A 49 1.51 2.68 -2.91
CA THR A 49 2.16 3.72 -3.74
C THR A 49 3.47 4.15 -3.09
N THR A 50 3.47 4.43 -1.78
CA THR A 50 4.67 4.77 -1.02
C THR A 50 5.70 3.63 -1.09
N SER A 51 5.30 2.38 -0.87
CA SER A 51 6.19 1.22 -0.95
C SER A 51 6.78 1.02 -2.35
N GLN A 52 6.02 1.29 -3.41
CA GLN A 52 6.53 1.27 -4.77
C GLN A 52 7.59 2.36 -4.99
N LEU A 53 7.33 3.59 -4.54
CA LEU A 53 8.30 4.68 -4.59
C LEU A 53 9.56 4.39 -3.77
N ASP A 54 9.40 3.82 -2.57
CA ASP A 54 10.51 3.42 -1.71
C ASP A 54 11.35 2.32 -2.37
N LYS A 55 10.71 1.35 -3.05
CA LYS A 55 11.43 0.32 -3.80
C LYS A 55 12.24 0.90 -4.95
N VAL A 56 11.65 1.81 -5.74
CA VAL A 56 12.35 2.48 -6.84
C VAL A 56 13.51 3.30 -6.30
N THR A 57 13.25 4.13 -5.28
CA THR A 57 14.27 4.96 -4.64
C THR A 57 15.40 4.12 -4.05
N ASN A 58 15.10 3.03 -3.34
CA ASN A 58 16.15 2.18 -2.77
C ASN A 58 16.96 1.39 -3.80
N ASN A 59 16.40 1.12 -4.98
CA ASN A 59 17.18 0.48 -6.04
C ASN A 59 18.19 1.44 -6.68
N ILE A 60 17.88 2.73 -6.80
CA ILE A 60 18.75 3.74 -7.45
C ILE A 60 19.63 4.48 -6.42
N PHE A 61 19.07 4.78 -5.26
CA PHE A 61 19.66 5.51 -4.14
C PHE A 61 19.44 4.76 -2.82
N PRO A 62 20.02 3.55 -2.65
CA PRO A 62 19.91 2.82 -1.39
C PRO A 62 20.40 3.70 -0.23
N ASN A 63 19.57 3.86 0.80
CA ASN A 63 19.83 4.77 1.94
C ASN A 63 20.19 6.22 1.54
N ASN A 64 19.62 6.74 0.45
CA ASN A 64 19.92 8.07 -0.11
C ASN A 64 21.39 8.27 -0.52
N ILE A 65 22.12 7.19 -0.80
CA ILE A 65 23.50 7.21 -1.32
C ILE A 65 23.48 6.62 -2.73
N LEU A 66 24.41 7.06 -3.60
CA LEU A 66 24.57 6.47 -4.95
C LEU A 66 24.74 4.95 -4.88
N GLN A 67 24.00 4.24 -5.74
CA GLN A 67 24.00 2.79 -5.82
C GLN A 67 25.42 2.19 -5.86
N GLU A 68 26.30 2.71 -6.71
CA GLU A 68 27.68 2.25 -6.90
C GLU A 68 28.57 2.38 -5.65
N ARG A 69 28.19 3.25 -4.70
CA ARG A 69 28.92 3.46 -3.44
C ARG A 69 28.46 2.56 -2.32
N MET A 70 27.34 1.85 -2.50
CA MET A 70 26.73 1.01 -1.48
C MET A 70 26.59 -0.46 -1.91
N LEU A 71 26.22 -0.72 -3.17
CA LEU A 71 26.03 -2.06 -3.68
C LEU A 71 27.32 -2.62 -4.29
N ASN A 72 27.62 -3.87 -3.95
CA ASN A 72 28.72 -4.61 -4.56
C ASN A 72 28.27 -5.28 -5.86
N ILE A 73 29.20 -5.45 -6.81
CA ILE A 73 28.94 -6.11 -8.10
C ILE A 73 28.30 -7.50 -7.96
N THR A 74 28.61 -8.23 -6.89
CA THR A 74 28.05 -9.56 -6.58
C THR A 74 26.52 -9.55 -6.49
N TYR A 75 25.92 -8.43 -6.04
CA TYR A 75 24.46 -8.28 -6.01
C TYR A 75 23.85 -8.40 -7.41
N PHE A 76 24.46 -7.78 -8.40
CA PHE A 76 23.96 -7.75 -9.77
C PHE A 76 24.20 -9.08 -10.49
N ILE A 77 25.37 -9.69 -10.30
CA ILE A 77 25.68 -11.01 -10.86
C ILE A 77 24.71 -12.06 -10.33
N ASN A 78 24.43 -12.08 -9.01
CA ASN A 78 23.47 -13.03 -8.45
C ASN A 78 22.03 -12.84 -8.95
N LYS A 79 21.68 -11.64 -9.43
CA LYS A 79 20.31 -11.29 -9.84
C LYS A 79 20.08 -11.43 -11.34
N TYR A 80 21.09 -11.15 -12.14
CA TYR A 80 21.00 -11.06 -13.60
C TYR A 80 22.01 -11.97 -14.33
N ASP A 81 22.74 -12.80 -13.57
CA ASP A 81 23.78 -13.69 -14.08
C ASP A 81 24.83 -12.94 -14.94
N ASP A 82 25.46 -13.67 -15.86
CA ASP A 82 26.50 -13.14 -16.75
C ASP A 82 25.99 -12.05 -17.72
N MET A 83 24.67 -11.92 -17.87
CA MET A 83 24.05 -10.89 -18.74
C MET A 83 24.39 -9.48 -18.25
N PHE A 84 24.48 -9.27 -16.93
CA PHE A 84 24.83 -7.97 -16.37
C PHE A 84 26.21 -7.52 -16.83
N ILE A 85 27.20 -8.41 -16.74
CA ILE A 85 28.58 -8.10 -17.13
C ILE A 85 28.63 -7.81 -18.63
N LYS A 86 27.94 -8.61 -19.44
CA LYS A 86 27.88 -8.38 -20.89
C LYS A 86 27.32 -7.00 -21.22
N LYS A 87 26.16 -6.62 -20.65
CA LYS A 87 25.56 -5.29 -20.84
C LYS A 87 26.48 -4.16 -20.38
N LEU A 88 27.15 -4.33 -19.24
CA LEU A 88 28.07 -3.33 -18.72
C LEU A 88 29.20 -3.03 -19.72
N PHE A 89 29.80 -4.05 -20.33
CA PHE A 89 30.85 -3.87 -21.34
C PHE A 89 30.33 -3.31 -22.67
N GLU A 90 29.07 -3.58 -23.04
CA GLU A 90 28.47 -3.10 -24.28
C GLU A 90 28.00 -1.64 -24.19
N GLU A 91 27.50 -1.20 -23.03
CA GLU A 91 26.83 0.09 -22.88
C GLU A 91 27.68 1.17 -22.18
N ILE A 92 28.67 0.80 -21.35
CA ILE A 92 29.47 1.79 -20.63
C ILE A 92 30.45 2.51 -21.55
N ASP A 93 30.43 3.85 -21.54
CA ASP A 93 31.39 4.67 -22.26
C ASP A 93 32.41 5.27 -21.28
N ILE A 94 33.64 4.77 -21.32
CA ILE A 94 34.74 5.21 -20.43
C ILE A 94 35.22 6.64 -20.72
N HIS A 95 34.87 7.22 -21.86
CA HIS A 95 35.22 8.60 -22.22
C HIS A 95 34.13 9.59 -21.79
N LYS A 96 33.01 9.08 -21.30
CA LYS A 96 31.85 9.85 -20.89
C LYS A 96 31.83 10.01 -19.36
N PHE A 97 32.24 11.18 -18.88
CA PHE A 97 32.37 11.48 -17.45
C PHE A 97 31.08 11.99 -16.77
N GLU A 98 29.95 11.94 -17.45
CA GLU A 98 28.64 12.22 -16.85
C GLU A 98 28.01 10.97 -16.26
N HIS A 99 26.91 11.13 -15.51
CA HIS A 99 26.18 10.01 -14.96
C HIS A 99 25.64 9.14 -16.10
N GLN A 100 25.95 7.84 -16.06
CA GLN A 100 25.51 6.86 -17.04
C GLN A 100 24.50 5.91 -16.40
N VAL A 101 23.42 5.63 -17.12
CA VAL A 101 22.36 4.72 -16.69
C VAL A 101 22.36 3.53 -17.64
N ILE A 102 22.42 2.33 -17.08
CA ILE A 102 22.43 1.06 -17.82
C ILE A 102 21.10 0.36 -17.53
N GLU A 103 20.33 0.08 -18.58
CA GLU A 103 19.03 -0.59 -18.45
C GLU A 103 19.23 -2.10 -18.50
N LEU A 104 18.88 -2.81 -17.42
CA LEU A 104 19.08 -4.26 -17.29
C LEU A 104 17.87 -5.07 -17.73
#